data_AF-A0A2M8P9K0-F1
#
_entry.id   AF-A0A2M8P9K0-F1
#
_cell.length_a   1.000
_cell.length_b   1.000
_cell.length_c   1.000
_cell.angle_alpha   90.00
_cell.angle_beta   90.00
_cell.angle_gamma   90.00
#
_symmetry.space_group_name_H-M   'P 1'
#
loop_
_entity.id
_entity.type
_entity.pdbx_description
1 polymer ?
#
loop_
_entity_poly.entity_id
_entity_poly.type
_entity_poly.pdbx_seq_one_letter_code
_entity_poly.pdbx_strand_id
1 'polypeptide(L)'
;DVRLLDGGRAKWERENRPLTVRQPSHPEGNFTAKPARREIRAFLPDVLAVVKGEAEGVIVDIRSPAEYEGRIFAPEGFQELAIRAGHIPGAVNVPWAKAVKEDGTFKSVEELRQLYASVGVDGSKKVYVYCRIGERSSHTWFVLSKILGYDV
;
A
#
# COMPACT_ATOMS: atom_id res chain seq x y z
N ASP A 1 -20.55 2.21 -2.51
CA ASP A 1 -19.91 1.58 -1.34
C ASP A 1 -18.94 0.52 -1.85
N VAL A 2 -17.73 0.45 -1.28
CA VAL A 2 -16.68 -0.52 -1.64
C VAL A 2 -15.99 -0.94 -0.35
N ARG A 3 -15.78 -2.24 -0.18
CA ARG A 3 -15.19 -2.82 1.04
C ARG A 3 -14.15 -3.89 0.68
N LEU A 4 -13.22 -4.13 1.59
CA LEU A 4 -12.32 -5.28 1.55
C LEU A 4 -12.82 -6.36 2.52
N LEU A 5 -12.73 -7.61 2.09
CA LEU A 5 -12.92 -8.77 2.96
C LEU A 5 -11.62 -8.98 3.74
N ASP A 6 -11.63 -8.73 5.04
CA ASP A 6 -10.46 -8.86 5.90
C ASP A 6 -9.94 -10.31 5.94
N GLY A 7 -8.65 -10.50 5.65
CA GLY A 7 -8.03 -11.81 5.44
C GLY A 7 -8.23 -12.42 4.04
N GLY A 8 -9.07 -11.81 3.21
CA GLY A 8 -9.31 -12.19 1.82
C GLY A 8 -9.64 -13.67 1.62
N ARG A 9 -9.24 -14.20 0.46
CA ARG A 9 -9.45 -15.60 0.10
C ARG A 9 -8.72 -16.57 1.03
N ALA A 10 -7.51 -16.21 1.48
CA ALA A 10 -6.70 -17.08 2.33
C ALA A 10 -7.37 -17.37 3.69
N LYS A 11 -8.01 -16.37 4.31
CA LYS A 11 -8.80 -16.58 5.54
C LYS A 11 -10.09 -17.34 5.27
N TRP A 12 -10.77 -17.04 4.15
CA TRP A 12 -11.99 -17.73 3.74
C TRP A 12 -11.78 -19.25 3.60
N GLU A 13 -10.69 -19.64 2.92
CA GLU A 13 -10.29 -21.04 2.75
C GLU A 13 -9.91 -21.69 4.08
N ARG A 14 -9.11 -21.01 4.93
CA ARG A 14 -8.74 -21.53 6.26
C ARG A 14 -9.93 -21.78 7.18
N GLU A 15 -10.99 -20.97 7.04
CA GLU A 15 -12.23 -21.15 7.80
C GLU A 15 -13.17 -22.20 7.18
N ASN A 16 -12.73 -22.93 6.15
CA ASN A 16 -13.52 -23.93 5.42
C ASN A 16 -14.86 -23.39 4.91
N ARG A 17 -14.88 -22.12 4.49
CA ARG A 17 -16.10 -21.51 3.96
C ARG A 17 -16.36 -21.99 2.52
N PRO A 18 -17.62 -22.03 2.08
CA PRO A 18 -17.96 -22.53 0.75
C PRO A 18 -17.26 -21.76 -0.38
N LEU A 19 -16.76 -22.50 -1.37
CA LEU A 19 -16.25 -21.99 -2.64
C LEU A 19 -17.06 -22.58 -3.79
N THR A 20 -17.06 -21.92 -4.94
CA THR A 20 -17.68 -22.42 -6.16
C THR A 20 -16.81 -22.08 -7.37
N VAL A 21 -16.73 -23.02 -8.31
CA VAL A 21 -16.13 -22.81 -9.64
C VAL A 21 -17.17 -22.41 -10.69
N ARG A 22 -18.46 -22.39 -10.31
CA ARG A 22 -19.54 -21.96 -11.20
C ARG A 22 -19.43 -20.46 -11.43
N GLN A 23 -19.24 -20.07 -12.68
CA GLN A 23 -19.28 -18.66 -13.08
C GLN A 23 -20.69 -18.08 -12.83
N PRO A 24 -20.82 -16.97 -12.08
CA PRO A 24 -22.10 -16.30 -11.93
C PRO A 24 -22.47 -15.56 -13.21
N SER A 25 -23.77 -15.41 -13.46
CA SER A 25 -24.32 -14.54 -14.51
C SER A 25 -25.15 -13.45 -13.84
N HIS A 26 -24.82 -12.20 -14.16
CA HIS A 26 -25.50 -11.02 -13.67
C HIS A 26 -26.02 -10.22 -14.86
N PRO A 27 -27.17 -9.54 -14.73
CA PRO A 27 -27.62 -8.60 -15.77
C PRO A 27 -26.61 -7.46 -15.92
N GLU A 28 -26.64 -6.82 -17.09
CA GLU A 28 -25.86 -5.61 -17.32
C GLU A 28 -26.18 -4.53 -16.27
N GLY A 29 -25.14 -3.92 -15.73
CA GLY A 29 -25.26 -2.82 -14.77
C GLY A 29 -25.37 -1.45 -15.45
N ASN A 30 -25.64 -0.41 -14.67
CA ASN A 30 -25.76 0.97 -15.15
C ASN A 30 -24.62 1.87 -14.67
N PHE A 31 -23.40 1.32 -14.58
CA PHE A 31 -22.26 2.01 -13.99
C PHE A 31 -21.71 3.11 -14.91
N THR A 32 -21.73 4.35 -14.44
CA THR A 32 -21.00 5.46 -15.06
C THR A 32 -19.85 5.88 -14.15
N ALA A 33 -18.62 5.77 -14.65
CA ALA A 33 -17.43 6.19 -13.92
C ALA A 33 -17.44 7.71 -13.70
N LYS A 34 -17.10 8.14 -12.49
CA LYS A 34 -16.79 9.55 -12.19
C LYS A 34 -15.35 9.87 -12.62
N PRO A 35 -15.02 11.15 -12.84
CA PRO A 35 -13.63 11.57 -13.04
C PRO A 35 -12.69 11.03 -11.95
N ALA A 36 -11.44 10.74 -12.33
CA ALA A 36 -10.45 10.23 -11.40
C ALA A 36 -10.17 11.24 -10.28
N ARG A 37 -10.15 10.74 -9.05
CA ARG A 37 -9.74 11.50 -7.86
C ARG A 37 -8.21 11.60 -7.86
N ARG A 38 -7.68 12.76 -8.27
CA ARG A 38 -6.23 12.97 -8.39
C ARG A 38 -5.57 13.19 -7.04
N GLU A 39 -6.32 13.61 -6.04
CA GLU A 39 -5.83 13.90 -4.68
C GLU A 39 -5.29 12.65 -3.96
N ILE A 40 -5.75 11.46 -4.33
CA ILE A 40 -5.29 10.16 -3.80
C ILE A 40 -4.20 9.51 -4.67
N ARG A 41 -3.61 10.25 -5.61
CA ARG A 41 -2.59 9.73 -6.54
C ARG A 41 -1.47 10.73 -6.73
N ALA A 42 -0.30 10.39 -6.20
CA ALA A 42 0.94 11.11 -6.48
C ALA A 42 1.56 10.68 -7.83
N PHE A 43 2.13 11.65 -8.52
CA PHE A 43 2.96 11.50 -9.70
C PHE A 43 4.40 11.92 -9.39
N LEU A 44 5.32 11.69 -10.33
CA LEU A 44 6.73 12.04 -10.16
C LEU A 44 6.96 13.49 -9.71
N PRO A 45 6.29 14.53 -10.27
CA PRO A 45 6.50 15.90 -9.80
C PRO A 45 6.12 16.11 -8.33
N ASP A 46 5.05 15.47 -7.87
CA ASP A 46 4.58 15.59 -6.47
C ASP A 46 5.62 15.03 -5.50
N VAL A 47 6.20 13.88 -5.84
CA VAL A 47 7.25 13.22 -5.04
C VAL A 47 8.55 14.03 -5.08
N LEU A 48 8.93 14.57 -6.24
CA LEU A 48 10.12 15.40 -6.37
C LEU A 48 10.03 16.69 -5.54
N ALA A 49 8.85 17.30 -5.46
CA ALA A 49 8.64 18.48 -4.61
C ALA A 49 8.91 18.17 -3.13
N VAL A 50 8.48 17.00 -2.64
CA VAL A 50 8.78 16.56 -1.27
C VAL A 50 10.29 16.35 -1.07
N VAL A 51 10.94 15.65 -2.01
CA VAL A 51 12.40 15.39 -1.93
C VAL A 51 13.22 16.69 -1.93
N LYS A 52 12.78 17.71 -2.66
CA LYS A 52 13.46 19.01 -2.73
C LYS A 52 13.12 19.94 -1.56
N GLY A 53 12.20 19.56 -0.67
CA GLY A 53 11.70 20.41 0.40
C GLY A 53 10.78 21.54 -0.08
N GLU A 54 10.24 21.45 -1.30
CA GLU A 54 9.26 22.38 -1.87
C GLU A 54 7.83 22.07 -1.39
N ALA A 55 7.61 20.85 -0.89
CA ALA A 55 6.36 20.40 -0.29
C ALA A 55 6.63 19.58 0.99
N GLU A 56 5.70 19.63 1.95
CA GLU A 56 5.77 18.80 3.14
C GLU A 56 5.19 17.40 2.89
N GLY A 57 5.79 16.40 3.52
CA GLY A 57 5.27 15.03 3.50
C GLY A 57 6.28 14.01 3.97
N VAL A 58 5.83 12.78 4.17
CA VAL A 58 6.71 11.63 4.45
C VAL A 58 6.53 10.60 3.34
N ILE A 59 7.63 10.15 2.76
CA ILE A 59 7.63 9.13 1.71
C ILE A 59 7.84 7.76 2.39
N VAL A 60 6.93 6.82 2.13
CA VAL A 60 6.95 5.46 2.71
C VAL A 60 7.22 4.44 1.61
N ASP A 61 8.38 3.80 1.68
CA ASP A 61 8.74 2.65 0.86
C ASP A 61 8.27 1.36 1.52
N ILE A 62 7.38 0.62 0.86
CA ILE A 62 6.80 -0.61 1.39
C ILE A 62 7.43 -1.90 0.84
N ARG A 63 8.54 -1.77 0.10
CA ARG A 63 9.32 -2.90 -0.41
C ARG A 63 10.17 -3.54 0.70
N SER A 64 10.84 -4.64 0.37
CA SER A 64 11.73 -5.31 1.33
C SER A 64 12.92 -4.42 1.73
N PRO A 65 13.53 -4.64 2.92
CA PRO A 65 14.72 -3.90 3.32
C PRO A 65 15.88 -4.01 2.32
N ALA A 66 16.06 -5.17 1.69
CA ALA A 66 17.12 -5.37 0.69
C ALA A 66 16.90 -4.53 -0.59
N GLU A 67 15.64 -4.37 -1.03
CA GLU A 67 15.30 -3.46 -2.14
C GLU A 67 15.49 -1.99 -1.74
N TYR A 68 15.03 -1.62 -0.54
CA TYR A 68 15.16 -0.27 0.00
C TYR A 68 16.63 0.15 0.13
N GLU A 69 17.47 -0.70 0.71
CA GLU A 69 18.92 -0.48 0.86
C GLU A 69 19.69 -0.55 -0.47
N GLY A 70 19.04 -0.95 -1.56
CA GLY A 70 19.65 -1.07 -2.87
C GLY A 70 20.58 -2.28 -3.04
N ARG A 71 20.50 -3.27 -2.15
CA ARG A 71 21.24 -4.54 -2.27
C ARG A 71 20.74 -5.39 -3.42
N ILE A 72 19.45 -5.27 -3.76
CA ILE A 72 18.82 -5.93 -4.91
C ILE A 72 17.90 -4.94 -5.64
N PHE A 73 17.64 -5.19 -6.92
CA PHE A 73 16.68 -4.39 -7.71
C PHE A 73 15.23 -4.80 -7.42
N ALA A 74 14.99 -6.11 -7.43
CA ALA A 74 13.71 -6.75 -7.15
C ALA A 74 13.98 -8.16 -6.61
N PRO A 75 13.00 -8.80 -5.94
CA PRO A 75 13.08 -10.20 -5.57
C PRO A 75 13.22 -11.10 -6.81
N GLU A 76 13.83 -12.28 -6.63
CA GLU A 76 13.99 -13.26 -7.68
C GLU A 76 12.65 -13.64 -8.32
N GLY A 77 12.64 -13.80 -9.65
CA GLY A 77 11.43 -14.15 -10.41
C GLY A 77 10.51 -12.98 -10.77
N PHE A 78 10.82 -11.74 -10.33
CA PHE A 78 10.05 -10.55 -10.71
C PHE A 78 10.77 -9.70 -11.76
N GLN A 79 10.08 -9.36 -12.86
CA GLN A 79 10.61 -8.52 -13.95
C GLN A 79 10.31 -7.02 -13.76
N GLU A 80 9.84 -6.61 -12.59
CA GLU A 80 9.56 -5.22 -12.22
C GLU A 80 10.87 -4.48 -11.88
N LEU A 81 11.73 -4.31 -12.89
CA LEU A 81 13.09 -3.80 -12.72
C LEU A 81 13.19 -2.28 -12.92
N ALA A 82 14.26 -1.70 -12.38
CA ALA A 82 14.65 -0.31 -12.55
C ALA A 82 16.11 -0.22 -12.98
N ILE A 83 16.52 0.96 -13.48
CA ILE A 83 17.90 1.21 -13.92
C ILE A 83 18.85 1.35 -12.72
N ARG A 84 18.32 1.64 -11.52
CA ARG A 84 19.07 1.81 -10.27
C ARG A 84 18.34 1.12 -9.12
N ALA A 85 19.11 0.47 -8.25
CA ALA A 85 18.64 -0.02 -6.96
C ALA A 85 18.73 1.08 -5.89
N GLY A 86 17.98 0.93 -4.80
CA GLY A 86 17.89 1.90 -3.70
C GLY A 86 16.47 2.42 -3.52
N HIS A 87 16.35 3.54 -2.80
CA HIS A 87 15.08 4.17 -2.46
C HIS A 87 15.11 5.68 -2.74
N ILE A 88 13.93 6.31 -2.69
CA ILE A 88 13.80 7.76 -2.83
C ILE A 88 14.44 8.44 -1.60
N PRO A 89 15.31 9.46 -1.76
CA PRO A 89 15.95 10.12 -0.63
C PRO A 89 14.96 10.60 0.44
N GLY A 90 15.27 10.31 1.71
CA GLY A 90 14.41 10.65 2.85
C GLY A 90 13.23 9.71 3.09
N ALA A 91 13.00 8.71 2.23
CA ALA A 91 11.93 7.75 2.45
C ALA A 91 12.21 6.85 3.66
N VAL A 92 11.16 6.50 4.41
CA VAL A 92 11.22 5.49 5.48
C VAL A 92 10.72 4.14 4.98
N ASN A 93 11.27 3.05 5.51
CA ASN A 93 10.89 1.69 5.07
C ASN A 93 9.93 0.99 6.04
N VAL A 94 8.75 0.62 5.53
CA VAL A 94 7.78 -0.22 6.25
C VAL A 94 7.27 -1.30 5.30
N PRO A 95 7.91 -2.49 5.25
CA PRO A 95 7.47 -3.57 4.38
C PRO A 95 5.99 -3.91 4.58
N TRP A 96 5.20 -3.95 3.51
CA TRP A 96 3.73 -4.02 3.58
C TRP A 96 3.20 -5.17 4.46
N ALA A 97 3.90 -6.32 4.43
CA ALA A 97 3.53 -7.51 5.18
C ALA A 97 3.54 -7.29 6.71
N LYS A 98 4.23 -6.25 7.20
CA LYS A 98 4.21 -5.88 8.63
C LYS A 98 2.85 -5.37 9.09
N ALA A 99 1.96 -4.96 8.18
CA ALA A 99 0.63 -4.45 8.49
C ALA A 99 -0.45 -5.54 8.60
N VAL A 100 -0.11 -6.80 8.31
CA VAL A 100 -1.03 -7.94 8.39
C VAL A 100 -0.55 -8.98 9.41
N LYS A 101 -1.48 -9.81 9.87
CA LYS A 101 -1.22 -11.00 10.69
C LYS A 101 -0.93 -12.21 9.79
N GLU A 102 -0.49 -13.32 10.37
CA GLU A 102 -0.27 -14.59 9.65
C GLU A 102 -1.56 -15.12 8.98
N ASP A 103 -2.72 -14.79 9.55
CA ASP A 103 -4.02 -15.13 8.98
C ASP A 103 -4.46 -14.23 7.81
N GLY A 104 -3.60 -13.28 7.42
CA GLY A 104 -3.84 -12.32 6.34
C GLY A 104 -4.76 -11.16 6.73
N THR A 105 -5.29 -11.14 7.95
CA THR A 105 -6.08 -10.00 8.43
C THR A 105 -5.19 -8.80 8.70
N PHE A 106 -5.76 -7.60 8.62
CA PHE A 106 -5.08 -6.41 9.09
C PHE A 106 -4.78 -6.51 10.60
N LYS A 107 -3.64 -5.95 11.01
CA LYS A 107 -3.37 -5.72 12.43
C LYS A 107 -4.38 -4.72 13.02
N SER A 108 -4.50 -4.71 14.35
CA SER A 108 -5.36 -3.75 15.02
C SER A 108 -4.89 -2.31 14.79
N VAL A 109 -5.81 -1.34 14.93
CA VAL A 109 -5.48 0.09 14.80
C VAL A 109 -4.31 0.49 15.70
N GLU A 110 -4.25 -0.04 16.92
CA GLU A 110 -3.18 0.24 17.88
C GLU A 110 -1.82 -0.27 17.39
N GLU A 111 -1.74 -1.53 16.98
CA GLU A 111 -0.52 -2.11 16.42
C GLU A 111 -0.05 -1.39 15.16
N LEU A 112 -1.00 -0.98 14.31
CA LEU A 112 -0.71 -0.23 13.08
C LEU A 112 -0.18 1.18 13.41
N ARG A 113 -0.79 1.90 14.35
CA ARG A 113 -0.29 3.21 14.79
C ARG A 113 1.13 3.10 15.33
N GLN A 114 1.39 2.11 16.18
CA GLN A 114 2.72 1.86 16.71
C GLN A 114 3.75 1.54 15.61
N LEU A 115 3.37 0.71 14.64
CA LEU A 115 4.23 0.33 13.50
C LEU A 115 4.67 1.54 12.67
N TYR A 116 3.75 2.47 12.39
CA TYR A 116 4.08 3.66 11.58
C TYR A 116 4.72 4.77 12.41
N ALA A 117 4.30 4.97 13.66
CA ALA A 117 4.91 5.94 14.57
C ALA A 117 6.38 5.63 14.86
N SER A 118 6.78 4.35 14.89
CA SER A 118 8.20 3.97 15.08
C SER A 118 9.14 4.48 13.98
N VAL A 119 8.59 4.90 12.84
CA VAL A 119 9.34 5.52 11.73
C VAL A 119 8.89 6.97 11.45
N GLY A 120 8.23 7.61 12.42
CA GLY A 120 7.81 9.01 12.31
C GLY A 120 6.58 9.25 11.42
N VAL A 121 5.77 8.23 11.15
CA VAL A 121 4.51 8.33 10.40
C VAL A 121 3.33 8.23 11.38
N ASP A 122 2.87 9.37 11.88
CA ASP A 122 1.83 9.49 12.92
C ASP A 122 0.54 10.18 12.44
N GLY A 123 0.46 10.51 11.15
CA GLY A 123 -0.69 11.18 10.54
C GLY A 123 -0.66 12.71 10.64
N SER A 124 0.38 13.30 11.25
CA SER A 124 0.55 14.77 11.31
C SER A 124 0.95 15.39 9.97
N LYS A 125 1.53 14.59 9.06
CA LYS A 125 1.97 14.99 7.72
C LYS A 125 1.33 14.11 6.66
N LYS A 126 1.16 14.67 5.47
CA LYS A 126 0.74 13.91 4.29
C LYS A 126 1.71 12.78 3.98
N VAL A 127 1.19 11.60 3.64
CA VAL A 127 1.99 10.41 3.38
C VAL A 127 2.01 10.06 1.90
N TYR A 128 3.19 9.80 1.34
CA TYR A 128 3.37 9.36 -0.03
C TYR A 128 3.86 7.92 -0.03
N VAL A 129 2.97 6.97 -0.33
CA VAL A 129 3.30 5.54 -0.29
C VAL A 129 3.61 4.97 -1.68
N TYR A 130 4.69 4.20 -1.80
CA TYR A 130 5.06 3.59 -3.08
C TYR A 130 5.61 2.17 -2.92
N CYS A 131 5.55 1.42 -4.02
CA CYS A 131 6.27 0.17 -4.22
C CYS A 131 6.90 0.19 -5.61
N ARG A 132 7.07 -0.97 -6.26
CA ARG A 132 7.62 -1.01 -7.62
C ARG A 132 6.62 -0.51 -8.67
N ILE A 133 5.35 -0.92 -8.57
CA ILE A 133 4.34 -0.69 -9.64
C ILE A 133 2.95 -0.23 -9.15
N GLY A 134 2.76 0.02 -7.86
CA GLY A 134 1.49 0.53 -7.31
C GLY A 134 0.56 -0.51 -6.67
N GLU A 135 0.73 -1.80 -6.98
CA GLU A 135 -0.18 -2.86 -6.51
C GLU A 135 -0.18 -3.01 -4.98
N ARG A 136 0.99 -3.23 -4.38
CA ARG A 136 1.16 -3.44 -2.93
C ARG A 136 1.07 -2.13 -2.16
N SER A 137 1.42 -1.00 -2.80
CA SER A 137 1.24 0.30 -2.16
C SER A 137 -0.23 0.66 -2.03
N SER A 138 -1.12 0.09 -2.85
CA SER A 138 -2.57 0.24 -2.68
C SER A 138 -3.08 -0.41 -1.39
N HIS A 139 -2.49 -1.54 -0.99
CA HIS A 139 -2.75 -2.17 0.32
C HIS A 139 -2.36 -1.23 1.46
N THR A 140 -1.13 -0.70 1.44
CA THR A 140 -0.67 0.20 2.52
C THR A 140 -1.40 1.55 2.48
N TRP A 141 -1.78 2.06 1.31
CA TRP A 141 -2.67 3.21 1.19
C TRP A 141 -4.01 2.96 1.89
N PHE A 142 -4.60 1.77 1.74
CA PHE A 142 -5.84 1.42 2.45
C PHE A 142 -5.65 1.41 3.96
N VAL A 143 -4.54 0.84 4.45
CA VAL A 143 -4.19 0.83 5.87
C VAL A 143 -4.10 2.26 6.42
N LEU A 144 -3.28 3.10 5.81
CA LEU A 144 -3.03 4.45 6.28
C LEU A 144 -4.28 5.34 6.14
N SER A 145 -4.98 5.30 5.00
CA SER A 145 -6.10 6.21 4.75
C SER A 145 -7.45 5.72 5.29
N LYS A 146 -7.75 4.41 5.22
CA LYS A 146 -9.08 3.87 5.56
C LYS A 146 -9.16 3.28 6.95
N ILE A 147 -8.06 2.70 7.45
CA ILE A 147 -8.02 2.13 8.80
C ILE A 147 -7.53 3.19 9.80
N LEU A 148 -6.45 3.90 9.49
CA LEU A 148 -5.88 4.89 10.40
C LEU A 148 -6.42 6.32 10.20
N GLY A 149 -6.97 6.62 9.03
CA GLY A 149 -7.56 7.93 8.73
C GLY A 149 -6.53 9.02 8.41
N TYR A 150 -5.33 8.67 7.97
CA TYR A 150 -4.29 9.63 7.61
C TYR A 150 -4.54 10.23 6.20
N ASP A 151 -3.93 11.39 5.94
CA ASP A 151 -3.87 11.98 4.59
C ASP A 151 -2.76 11.30 3.76
N VAL A 152 -3.15 10.68 2.64
CA VAL A 152 -2.29 9.83 1.79
C VAL A 152 -2.55 10.08 0.31
#